data_AF-A0A0L0BPP5-F1
#
_entry.id   AF-A0A0L0BPP5-F1
#
_cell.length_a   1.000
_cell.length_b   1.000
_cell.length_c   1.000
_cell.angle_alpha   90.00
_cell.angle_beta   90.00
_cell.angle_gamma   90.00
#
_symmetry.space_group_name_H-M   'P 1'
#
loop_
_entity.id
_entity.type
_entity.pdbx_description
1 polymer ?
#
loop_
_entity_poly.entity_id
_entity_poly.type
_entity_poly.pdbx_seq_one_letter_code
_entity_poly.pdbx_strand_id
1 'polypeptide(L)'
;MDLNEKVEELVRITAALKNEVNELKGKDVYMHLDELEEEKEALKHDILDLKNSLMQQNEKILSLIRKQNDKLVETIEADKLAPQLVFSKKISQYSKLFPIKTLEELDALEALINDNNVNELIAVVHQLLAPRGIVKNLASVMSMECIVECNLDGLHNKRRLLNSQKFMDLLFQAANFEGYNHKTFLEQVRRGLKMAKNRHNQNLSRNRHMERQRLEQQSATDSLEGEEIIPEGFIKTEEIFFE
;
A
#
# COMPACT_ATOMS: atom_id res chain seq x y z
N MET A 1 -45.67 76.89 46.10
CA MET A 1 -44.78 76.69 44.96
C MET A 1 -45.24 77.63 43.87
N ASP A 2 -44.44 78.67 43.64
CA ASP A 2 -44.72 79.68 42.62
C ASP A 2 -44.59 79.07 41.22
N LEU A 3 -45.31 79.60 40.24
CA LEU A 3 -45.29 79.08 38.86
C LEU A 3 -43.87 79.11 38.28
N ASN A 4 -43.10 80.15 38.64
CA ASN A 4 -41.69 80.29 38.25
C ASN A 4 -40.82 79.16 38.78
N GLU A 5 -41.07 78.70 40.01
CA GLU A 5 -40.31 77.63 40.66
C GLU A 5 -40.49 76.29 39.90
N LYS A 6 -41.73 76.01 39.46
CA LYS A 6 -42.04 74.83 38.64
C LYS A 6 -41.43 74.91 37.24
N VAL A 7 -41.36 76.11 36.66
CA VAL A 7 -40.73 76.32 35.35
C VAL A 7 -39.23 76.08 35.44
N GLU A 8 -38.55 76.58 36.49
CA GLU A 8 -37.13 76.31 36.69
C GLU A 8 -36.83 74.82 36.92
N GLU A 9 -37.68 74.13 37.68
CA GLU A 9 -37.54 72.69 37.93
C GLU A 9 -37.73 71.88 36.63
N LEU A 10 -38.72 72.21 35.80
CA LEU A 10 -38.92 71.59 34.48
C LEU A 10 -37.74 71.85 33.55
N VAL A 11 -37.15 73.05 33.55
CA VAL A 11 -35.97 73.36 32.75
C VAL A 11 -34.77 72.53 33.20
N ARG A 12 -34.57 72.35 34.51
CA ARG A 12 -33.51 71.46 35.04
C ARG A 12 -33.71 70.01 34.63
N ILE A 13 -34.92 69.48 34.78
CA ILE A 13 -35.23 68.09 34.41
C ILE A 13 -35.04 67.89 32.91
N THR A 14 -35.49 68.83 32.09
CA THR A 14 -35.32 68.77 30.63
C THR A 14 -33.85 68.82 30.23
N ALA A 15 -33.04 69.64 30.88
CA ALA A 15 -31.60 69.71 30.65
C ALA A 15 -30.88 68.41 31.07
N ALA A 16 -31.25 67.84 32.22
CA ALA A 16 -30.71 66.57 32.71
C ALA A 16 -31.02 65.41 31.76
N LEU A 17 -32.28 65.27 31.35
CA LEU A 17 -32.71 64.25 30.39
C LEU A 17 -32.02 64.43 29.02
N LYS A 18 -31.81 65.67 28.57
CA LYS A 18 -31.10 65.94 27.32
C LYS A 18 -29.63 65.53 27.39
N ASN A 19 -28.97 65.72 28.53
CA ASN A 19 -27.61 65.25 28.74
C ASN A 19 -27.55 63.71 28.78
N GLU A 20 -28.46 63.07 29.51
CA GLU A 20 -28.50 61.60 29.63
C GLU A 20 -28.78 60.93 28.28
N VAL A 21 -29.70 61.49 27.47
CA VAL A 21 -29.95 61.05 26.09
C VAL A 21 -28.73 61.24 25.18
N ASN A 22 -27.96 62.31 25.37
CA ASN A 22 -26.74 62.54 24.60
C ASN A 22 -25.60 61.59 25.01
N GLU A 23 -25.48 61.25 26.29
CA GLU A 23 -24.50 60.28 26.78
C GLU A 23 -24.82 58.86 26.27
N LEU A 24 -26.09 58.45 26.30
CA LEU A 24 -26.53 57.14 25.81
C LEU A 24 -26.41 56.99 24.28
N LYS A 25 -26.60 58.07 23.51
CA LYS A 25 -26.53 58.01 22.04
C LYS A 25 -25.13 58.22 21.47
N GLY A 26 -24.20 58.81 22.22
CA GLY A 26 -23.10 59.57 21.62
C GLY A 26 -21.73 58.91 21.61
N LYS A 27 -21.44 57.95 22.49
CA LYS A 27 -20.06 57.42 22.63
C LYS A 27 -19.96 55.93 22.39
N ASP A 28 -20.81 55.14 23.04
CA ASP A 28 -20.70 53.68 22.99
C ASP A 28 -21.05 53.11 21.61
N VAL A 29 -22.12 53.66 21.00
CA VAL A 29 -22.58 53.26 19.67
C VAL A 29 -21.58 53.60 18.56
N TYR A 30 -20.91 54.75 18.66
CA TYR A 30 -19.92 55.16 17.66
C TYR A 30 -18.63 54.34 17.78
N MET A 31 -18.18 54.05 19.00
CA MET A 31 -17.04 53.14 19.22
C MET A 31 -17.31 51.74 18.64
N HIS A 32 -18.49 51.16 18.91
CA HIS A 32 -18.84 49.86 18.33
C HIS A 32 -18.93 49.89 16.79
N LEU A 33 -19.34 51.02 16.21
CA LEU A 33 -19.39 51.21 14.76
C LEU A 33 -17.99 51.25 14.14
N ASP A 34 -17.07 51.96 14.79
CA ASP A 34 -15.66 52.02 14.39
C ASP A 34 -15.00 50.64 14.50
N GLU A 35 -15.23 49.91 15.61
CA GLU A 35 -14.75 48.53 15.80
C GLU A 35 -15.28 47.57 14.72
N LEU A 36 -16.58 47.65 14.40
CA LEU A 36 -17.19 46.87 13.33
C LEU A 36 -16.63 47.21 11.94
N GLU A 37 -16.26 48.48 11.71
CA GLU A 37 -15.65 48.91 10.46
C GLU A 37 -14.22 48.38 10.33
N GLU A 38 -13.44 48.40 11.42
CA GLU A 38 -12.11 47.78 11.48
C GLU A 38 -12.18 46.25 11.25
N GLU A 39 -13.09 45.54 11.93
CA GLU A 39 -13.28 44.10 11.74
C GLU A 39 -13.68 43.76 10.30
N LYS A 40 -14.56 44.57 9.70
CA LYS A 40 -14.98 44.39 8.31
C LYS A 40 -13.82 44.56 7.32
N GLU A 41 -12.96 45.55 7.53
CA GLU A 41 -11.78 45.72 6.69
C GLU A 41 -10.74 44.60 6.90
N ALA A 42 -10.56 44.13 8.13
CA ALA A 42 -9.73 42.96 8.41
C ALA A 42 -10.25 41.70 7.70
N LEU A 43 -11.56 41.43 7.78
CA LEU A 43 -12.19 40.30 7.09
C LEU A 43 -12.06 40.38 5.56
N LYS A 44 -12.13 41.59 4.98
CA LYS A 44 -11.89 41.76 3.54
C LYS A 44 -10.46 41.41 3.15
N HIS A 45 -9.49 41.78 3.98
CA HIS A 45 -8.09 41.43 3.76
C HIS A 45 -7.89 39.91 3.82
N ASP A 46 -8.44 39.25 4.83
CA ASP A 46 -8.36 37.79 4.97
C ASP A 46 -9.00 37.04 3.79
N ILE A 47 -10.16 37.52 3.32
CA ILE A 47 -10.82 36.97 2.12
C ILE A 47 -9.94 37.11 0.88
N LEU A 48 -9.25 38.24 0.74
CA LEU A 48 -8.34 38.49 -0.39
C LEU A 48 -7.14 37.55 -0.34
N ASP A 49 -6.54 37.36 0.83
CA ASP A 49 -5.40 36.46 1.04
C ASP A 49 -5.77 35.00 0.80
N LEU A 50 -6.92 34.56 1.32
CA LEU A 50 -7.48 33.23 1.06
C LEU A 50 -7.70 33.00 -0.44
N LYS A 51 -8.28 33.98 -1.14
CA LYS A 51 -8.51 33.91 -2.58
C LYS A 51 -7.20 33.76 -3.35
N ASN A 52 -6.18 34.54 -2.99
CA ASN A 52 -4.85 34.48 -3.64
C ASN A 52 -4.18 33.12 -3.39
N SER A 53 -4.24 32.62 -2.15
CA SER A 53 -3.71 31.31 -1.78
C SER A 53 -4.39 30.18 -2.54
N LEU A 54 -5.72 30.21 -2.65
CA LEU A 54 -6.50 29.22 -3.40
C LEU A 54 -6.15 29.23 -4.89
N MET A 55 -5.95 30.42 -5.47
CA MET A 55 -5.57 30.57 -6.88
C MET A 55 -4.20 29.95 -7.16
N GLN A 56 -3.21 30.19 -6.29
CA GLN A 56 -1.89 29.56 -6.38
C GLN A 56 -1.94 28.03 -6.22
N GLN A 57 -2.80 27.53 -5.33
CA GLN A 57 -3.01 26.09 -5.16
C GLN A 57 -3.62 25.46 -6.42
N ASN A 58 -4.63 26.10 -7.01
CA ASN A 58 -5.25 25.63 -8.25
C ASN A 58 -4.25 25.58 -9.41
N GLU A 59 -3.36 26.57 -9.55
CA GLU A 59 -2.28 26.52 -10.54
C GLU A 59 -1.33 25.34 -10.33
N LYS A 60 -0.94 25.06 -9.08
CA LYS A 60 -0.12 23.90 -8.74
C LYS A 60 -0.81 22.58 -9.11
N ILE A 61 -2.09 22.43 -8.77
CA ILE A 61 -2.89 21.24 -9.11
C ILE A 61 -2.94 21.05 -10.64
N LEU A 62 -3.24 22.11 -11.39
CA LEU A 62 -3.27 22.05 -12.85
C LEU A 62 -1.90 21.66 -13.45
N SER A 63 -0.81 22.17 -12.88
CA SER A 63 0.55 21.82 -13.32
C SER A 63 0.88 20.34 -13.07
N LEU A 64 0.39 19.77 -11.96
CA LEU A 64 0.59 18.37 -11.61
C LEU A 64 -0.25 17.45 -12.51
N ILE A 65 -1.51 17.82 -12.77
CA ILE A 65 -2.40 17.08 -13.68
C ILE A 65 -1.78 17.03 -15.09
N ARG A 66 -1.27 18.15 -15.60
CA ARG A 66 -0.58 18.19 -16.91
C ARG A 66 0.62 17.23 -16.94
N LYS A 67 1.51 17.32 -15.95
CA LYS A 67 2.67 16.41 -15.84
C LYS A 67 2.29 14.94 -15.74
N GLN A 68 1.18 14.62 -15.06
CA GLN A 68 0.68 13.24 -14.97
C GLN A 68 0.10 12.77 -16.31
N ASN A 69 -0.65 13.61 -17.01
CA ASN A 69 -1.17 13.30 -18.33
C ASN A 69 -0.06 13.08 -19.34
N ASP A 70 0.98 13.92 -19.33
CA ASP A 70 2.14 13.76 -20.22
C ASP A 70 2.83 12.40 -19.98
N LYS A 71 3.06 12.04 -18.72
CA LYS A 71 3.60 10.71 -18.37
C LYS A 71 2.69 9.56 -18.78
N LEU A 72 1.37 9.71 -18.63
CA LEU A 72 0.41 8.69 -19.06
C LEU A 72 0.47 8.49 -20.58
N VAL A 73 0.53 9.59 -21.34
CA VAL A 73 0.70 9.54 -22.80
C VAL A 73 2.02 8.85 -23.17
N GLU A 74 3.13 9.22 -22.54
CA GLU A 74 4.42 8.55 -22.73
C GLU A 74 4.34 7.04 -22.43
N THR A 75 3.67 6.63 -21.34
CA THR A 75 3.49 5.20 -21.04
C THR A 75 2.60 4.48 -22.03
N ILE A 76 1.53 5.11 -22.51
CA ILE A 76 0.64 4.52 -23.53
C ILE A 76 1.36 4.38 -24.87
N GLU A 77 2.19 5.35 -25.24
CA GLU A 77 3.02 5.28 -26.45
C GLU A 77 4.10 4.19 -26.32
N ALA A 78 4.74 4.08 -25.16
CA ALA A 78 5.67 2.99 -24.87
C ALA A 78 4.98 1.61 -24.92
N ASP A 79 3.75 1.49 -24.40
CA ASP A 79 2.96 0.25 -24.43
C ASP A 79 2.41 -0.08 -25.82
N LYS A 80 2.18 0.92 -26.69
CA LYS A 80 1.82 0.71 -28.11
C LYS A 80 3.02 0.27 -28.95
N LEU A 81 4.22 0.70 -28.60
CA LEU A 81 5.48 0.31 -29.24
C LEU A 81 6.01 -1.02 -28.71
N ALA A 82 5.60 -1.44 -27.50
CA ALA A 82 5.75 -2.81 -27.08
C ALA A 82 4.93 -3.70 -28.05
N PRO A 83 5.50 -4.78 -28.61
CA PRO A 83 4.76 -5.66 -29.49
C PRO A 83 3.53 -6.19 -28.74
N GLN A 84 2.35 -5.68 -29.10
CA GLN A 84 1.07 -6.24 -28.71
C GLN A 84 1.02 -7.66 -29.25
N LEU A 85 1.49 -8.60 -28.44
CA LEU A 85 1.26 -10.02 -28.60
C LEU A 85 -0.24 -10.23 -28.50
N VAL A 86 -0.89 -10.28 -29.65
CA VAL A 86 -2.28 -10.73 -29.79
C VAL A 86 -2.37 -12.06 -29.06
N PHE A 87 -3.13 -12.10 -27.96
CA PHE A 87 -3.40 -13.31 -27.19
C PHE A 87 -4.17 -14.30 -28.08
N SER A 88 -3.42 -15.08 -28.85
CA SER A 88 -3.98 -16.23 -29.53
C SER A 88 -4.40 -17.25 -28.47
N LYS A 89 -5.42 -18.09 -28.76
CA LYS A 89 -5.85 -19.17 -27.86
C LYS A 89 -4.69 -20.08 -27.42
N LYS A 90 -3.59 -20.13 -28.19
CA LYS A 90 -2.40 -20.94 -27.90
C LYS A 90 -1.53 -20.36 -26.79
N ILE A 91 -1.31 -19.04 -26.76
CA ILE A 91 -0.56 -18.35 -25.68
C ILE A 91 -1.24 -18.60 -24.32
N SER A 92 -2.58 -18.60 -24.29
CA SER A 92 -3.36 -18.92 -23.09
C SER A 92 -3.24 -20.38 -22.61
N GLN A 93 -2.78 -21.31 -23.46
CA GLN A 93 -2.54 -22.69 -23.03
C GLN A 93 -1.19 -22.81 -22.33
N TYR A 94 -0.16 -22.16 -22.88
CA TYR A 94 1.19 -22.18 -22.31
C TYR A 94 1.31 -21.39 -21.01
N SER A 95 0.48 -20.36 -20.79
CA SER A 95 0.45 -19.64 -19.50
C SER A 95 0.12 -20.53 -18.31
N LYS A 96 -0.62 -21.63 -18.51
CA LYS A 96 -1.00 -22.59 -17.45
C LYS A 96 0.16 -23.49 -17.02
N LEU A 97 1.24 -23.55 -17.80
CA LEU A 97 2.44 -24.33 -17.46
C LEU A 97 3.31 -23.65 -16.40
N PHE A 98 3.03 -22.38 -16.10
CA PHE A 98 3.77 -21.58 -15.14
C PHE A 98 2.89 -21.25 -13.92
N PRO A 99 3.46 -21.17 -12.71
CA PRO A 99 4.87 -21.44 -12.37
C PRO A 99 5.18 -22.93 -12.30
N ILE A 100 6.39 -23.33 -12.73
CA ILE A 100 6.88 -24.72 -12.70
C ILE A 100 7.10 -25.16 -11.25
N LYS A 101 6.36 -26.18 -10.80
CA LYS A 101 6.31 -26.59 -9.39
C LYS A 101 7.35 -27.65 -9.04
N THR A 102 7.58 -28.61 -9.92
CA THR A 102 8.46 -29.76 -9.67
C THR A 102 9.58 -29.85 -10.69
N LEU A 103 10.61 -30.65 -10.37
CA LEU A 103 11.70 -30.94 -11.30
C LEU A 103 11.22 -31.76 -12.51
N GLU A 104 10.17 -32.57 -12.33
CA GLU A 104 9.55 -33.36 -13.39
C GLU A 104 8.81 -32.48 -14.39
N GLU A 105 8.11 -31.44 -13.90
CA GLU A 105 7.47 -30.44 -14.76
C GLU A 105 8.50 -29.65 -15.59
N LEU A 106 9.68 -29.39 -15.01
CA LEU A 106 10.79 -28.77 -15.74
C LEU A 106 11.29 -29.67 -16.88
N ASP A 107 11.40 -30.98 -16.65
CA ASP A 107 11.77 -31.95 -17.69
C ASP A 107 10.70 -32.11 -18.76
N ALA A 108 9.43 -32.12 -18.36
CA ALA A 108 8.32 -32.16 -19.29
C ALA A 108 8.31 -30.90 -20.18
N LEU A 109 8.60 -29.72 -19.62
CA LEU A 109 8.71 -28.48 -20.38
C LEU A 109 9.91 -28.51 -21.35
N GLU A 110 11.07 -29.00 -20.90
CA GLU A 110 12.26 -29.18 -21.75
C GLU A 110 11.97 -30.10 -22.96
N ALA A 111 11.22 -31.18 -22.74
CA ALA A 111 10.79 -32.07 -23.82
C ALA A 111 9.76 -31.41 -24.75
N LEU A 112 8.87 -30.57 -24.21
CA LEU A 112 7.83 -29.87 -24.96
C LEU A 112 8.38 -28.79 -25.89
N ILE A 113 9.46 -28.11 -25.52
CA ILE A 113 10.04 -27.01 -26.30
C ILE A 113 10.55 -27.53 -27.66
N ASN A 114 9.99 -26.94 -28.73
CA ASN A 114 10.32 -27.18 -30.13
C ASN A 114 10.24 -25.87 -30.93
N ASP A 115 10.76 -25.88 -32.16
CA ASP A 115 10.84 -24.68 -33.00
C ASP A 115 9.47 -24.07 -33.34
N ASN A 116 8.38 -24.85 -33.26
CA ASN A 116 7.04 -24.38 -33.56
C ASN A 116 6.38 -23.64 -32.38
N ASN A 117 6.77 -23.94 -31.13
CA ASN A 117 6.15 -23.36 -29.93
C ASN A 117 7.07 -22.42 -29.14
N VAL A 118 8.36 -22.40 -29.44
CA VAL A 118 9.36 -21.62 -28.71
C VAL A 118 9.02 -20.12 -28.65
N ASN A 119 8.53 -19.53 -29.74
CA ASN A 119 8.18 -18.11 -29.79
C ASN A 119 6.99 -17.77 -28.89
N GLU A 120 5.98 -18.65 -28.83
CA GLU A 120 4.81 -18.45 -27.98
C GLU A 120 5.18 -18.61 -26.50
N LEU A 121 6.05 -19.57 -26.17
CA LEU A 121 6.57 -19.75 -24.82
C LEU A 121 7.48 -18.59 -24.37
N ILE A 122 8.34 -18.07 -25.26
CA ILE A 122 9.15 -16.88 -24.99
C ILE A 122 8.26 -15.70 -24.65
N ALA A 123 7.18 -15.47 -25.39
CA ALA A 123 6.23 -14.41 -25.12
C ALA A 123 5.58 -14.53 -23.73
N VAL A 124 5.14 -15.74 -23.35
CA VAL A 124 4.57 -16.01 -22.02
C VAL A 124 5.60 -15.73 -20.93
N VAL A 125 6.82 -16.24 -21.06
CA VAL A 125 7.87 -16.05 -20.05
C VAL A 125 8.30 -14.59 -19.97
N HIS A 126 8.41 -13.89 -21.10
CA HIS A 126 8.72 -12.47 -21.13
C HIS A 126 7.68 -11.68 -20.31
N GLN A 127 6.39 -11.98 -20.47
CA GLN A 127 5.33 -11.34 -19.69
C GLN A 127 5.45 -11.62 -18.18
N LEU A 128 5.79 -12.86 -17.79
CA LEU A 128 6.00 -13.21 -16.38
C LEU A 128 7.21 -12.48 -15.78
N LEU A 129 8.24 -12.23 -16.58
CA LEU A 129 9.45 -11.53 -16.16
C LEU A 129 9.30 -10.01 -16.15
N ALA A 130 8.53 -9.43 -17.06
CA ALA A 130 8.26 -8.01 -17.13
C ALA A 130 7.41 -7.51 -15.93
N PRO A 131 7.54 -6.24 -15.51
CA PRO A 131 8.52 -5.24 -15.94
C PRO A 131 9.83 -5.30 -15.15
N ARG A 132 9.95 -6.20 -14.16
CA ARG A 132 11.04 -6.16 -13.15
C ARG A 132 12.23 -7.07 -13.44
N GLY A 133 12.14 -7.88 -14.49
CA GLY A 133 13.17 -8.80 -14.95
C GLY A 133 13.34 -10.06 -14.10
N ILE A 134 14.26 -10.93 -14.52
CA ILE A 134 14.55 -12.25 -13.91
C ILE A 134 14.79 -12.13 -12.40
N VAL A 135 15.61 -11.19 -11.99
CA VAL A 135 16.09 -11.10 -10.60
C VAL A 135 14.93 -11.00 -9.59
N LYS A 136 13.83 -10.33 -9.95
CA LYS A 136 12.69 -10.10 -9.05
C LYS A 136 11.51 -11.04 -9.32
N ASN A 137 11.31 -11.45 -10.57
CA ASN A 137 10.13 -12.19 -11.01
C ASN A 137 10.41 -13.67 -11.33
N LEU A 138 11.59 -14.21 -11.01
CA LEU A 138 11.88 -15.64 -11.21
C LEU A 138 10.85 -16.57 -10.54
N ALA A 139 10.29 -16.16 -9.39
CA ALA A 139 9.26 -16.89 -8.67
C ALA A 139 7.91 -16.99 -9.42
N SER A 140 7.71 -16.19 -10.47
CA SER A 140 6.54 -16.24 -11.35
C SER A 140 6.70 -17.27 -12.47
N VAL A 141 7.95 -17.65 -12.78
CA VAL A 141 8.28 -18.67 -13.80
C VAL A 141 8.50 -20.02 -13.14
N MET A 142 9.23 -20.06 -12.02
CA MET A 142 9.48 -21.26 -11.25
C MET A 142 8.93 -21.08 -9.84
N SER A 143 8.22 -22.08 -9.32
CA SER A 143 7.70 -22.03 -7.96
C SER A 143 8.83 -22.05 -6.94
N MET A 144 8.52 -21.71 -5.69
CA MET A 144 9.53 -21.70 -4.64
C MET A 144 10.08 -23.10 -4.35
N GLU A 145 9.23 -24.12 -4.43
CA GLU A 145 9.60 -25.53 -4.27
C GLU A 145 10.69 -25.91 -5.27
N CYS A 146 10.43 -25.66 -6.57
CA CYS A 146 11.41 -25.93 -7.63
C CYS A 146 12.69 -25.09 -7.49
N ILE A 147 12.56 -23.80 -7.14
CA ILE A 147 13.71 -22.90 -6.94
C ILE A 147 14.63 -23.40 -5.83
N VAL A 148 14.09 -23.91 -4.71
CA VAL A 148 14.89 -24.37 -3.57
C VAL A 148 15.73 -25.59 -3.94
N GLU A 149 15.19 -26.49 -4.77
CA GLU A 149 15.83 -27.73 -5.24
C GLU A 149 16.81 -27.53 -6.40
N CYS A 150 16.76 -26.37 -7.08
CA CYS A 150 17.62 -26.06 -8.22
C CYS A 150 18.77 -25.13 -7.86
N ASN A 151 19.93 -25.29 -8.49
CA ASN A 151 21.02 -24.32 -8.52
C ASN A 151 21.49 -24.15 -9.96
N LEU A 152 22.14 -23.03 -10.29
CA LEU A 152 22.66 -22.85 -11.64
C LEU A 152 23.74 -23.90 -11.97
N ASP A 153 24.65 -24.14 -11.02
CA ASP A 153 25.84 -24.99 -11.22
C ASP A 153 25.67 -26.43 -10.67
N GLY A 154 24.59 -26.73 -9.94
CA GLY A 154 24.31 -28.08 -9.41
C GLY A 154 24.99 -28.46 -8.09
N LEU A 155 25.40 -27.48 -7.28
CA LEU A 155 26.07 -27.74 -6.00
C LEU A 155 25.10 -28.17 -4.88
N HIS A 156 25.61 -28.95 -3.92
CA HIS A 156 24.91 -29.41 -2.71
C HIS A 156 23.68 -30.30 -2.96
N ASN A 157 23.81 -31.31 -3.83
CA ASN A 157 22.72 -32.22 -4.20
C ASN A 157 21.49 -31.51 -4.79
N LYS A 158 21.68 -30.31 -5.34
CA LYS A 158 20.65 -29.55 -6.03
C LYS A 158 20.77 -29.76 -7.52
N ARG A 159 19.64 -29.81 -8.20
CA ARG A 159 19.62 -29.99 -9.65
C ARG A 159 20.32 -28.83 -10.35
N ARG A 160 21.14 -29.14 -11.35
CA ARG A 160 21.81 -28.14 -12.20
C ARG A 160 20.85 -27.64 -13.27
N LEU A 161 20.48 -26.35 -13.21
CA LEU A 161 19.59 -25.74 -14.22
C LEU A 161 20.21 -25.69 -15.61
N LEU A 162 21.54 -25.59 -15.70
CA LEU A 162 22.24 -25.64 -16.99
C LEU A 162 22.10 -26.99 -17.72
N ASN A 163 21.55 -28.03 -17.07
CA ASN A 163 21.22 -29.28 -17.76
C ASN A 163 19.92 -29.17 -18.60
N SER A 164 19.06 -28.20 -18.31
CA SER A 164 17.83 -27.91 -19.05
C SER A 164 18.12 -26.79 -20.06
N GLN A 165 18.84 -27.12 -21.13
CA GLN A 165 19.41 -26.16 -22.06
C GLN A 165 18.33 -25.35 -22.78
N LYS A 166 17.27 -26.00 -23.28
CA LYS A 166 16.19 -25.32 -24.00
C LYS A 166 15.43 -24.37 -23.09
N PHE A 167 15.18 -24.76 -21.84
CA PHE A 167 14.58 -23.87 -20.84
C PHE A 167 15.48 -22.66 -20.55
N MET A 168 16.79 -22.87 -20.40
CA MET A 168 17.74 -21.78 -20.17
C MET A 168 17.83 -20.82 -21.38
N ASP A 169 17.81 -21.36 -22.59
CA ASP A 169 17.79 -20.57 -23.83
C ASP A 169 16.48 -19.80 -23.99
N LEU A 170 15.35 -20.41 -23.61
CA LEU A 170 14.05 -19.76 -23.58
C LEU A 170 14.02 -18.61 -22.57
N LEU A 171 14.55 -18.83 -21.37
CA LEU A 171 14.65 -17.81 -20.33
C LEU A 171 15.59 -16.67 -20.74
N PHE A 172 16.68 -17.01 -21.45
CA PHE A 172 17.61 -16.02 -22.00
C PHE A 172 16.92 -15.15 -23.05
N GLN A 173 16.24 -15.76 -24.02
CA GLN A 173 15.52 -15.04 -25.08
C GLN A 173 14.38 -14.18 -24.53
N ALA A 174 13.62 -14.71 -23.56
CA ALA A 174 12.51 -13.99 -22.92
C ALA A 174 12.97 -12.84 -22.02
N ALA A 175 14.22 -12.85 -21.55
CA ALA A 175 14.78 -11.75 -20.78
C ALA A 175 15.65 -10.82 -21.62
N ASN A 176 15.86 -11.12 -22.90
CA ASN A 176 16.83 -10.42 -23.71
C ASN A 176 16.35 -8.98 -24.02
N PHE A 177 17.25 -8.03 -23.80
CA PHE A 177 17.14 -6.65 -24.25
C PHE A 177 18.39 -6.31 -25.05
N GLU A 178 18.34 -5.26 -25.86
CA GLU A 178 19.43 -4.91 -26.78
C GLU A 178 20.78 -4.79 -26.05
N GLY A 179 21.81 -5.53 -26.51
CA GLY A 179 23.15 -5.56 -25.90
C GLY A 179 23.32 -6.50 -24.68
N TYR A 180 22.31 -7.30 -24.34
CA TYR A 180 22.37 -8.20 -23.19
C TYR A 180 23.22 -9.44 -23.45
N ASN A 181 24.27 -9.62 -22.64
CA ASN A 181 25.24 -10.69 -22.81
C ASN A 181 24.87 -11.92 -21.96
N HIS A 182 25.29 -13.10 -22.43
CA HIS A 182 24.99 -14.37 -21.75
C HIS A 182 25.58 -14.46 -20.33
N LYS A 183 26.75 -13.84 -20.09
CA LYS A 183 27.39 -13.83 -18.76
C LYS A 183 26.54 -13.09 -17.72
N THR A 184 26.04 -11.92 -18.08
CA THR A 184 25.16 -11.08 -17.27
C THR A 184 23.83 -11.78 -17.03
N PHE A 185 23.29 -12.48 -18.03
CA PHE A 185 22.12 -13.33 -17.85
C PHE A 185 22.32 -14.39 -16.76
N LEU A 186 23.39 -15.18 -16.85
CA LEU A 186 23.66 -16.22 -15.85
C LEU A 186 23.85 -15.62 -14.45
N GLU A 187 24.49 -14.45 -14.35
CA GLU A 187 24.61 -13.72 -13.09
C GLU A 187 23.25 -13.26 -12.53
N GLN A 188 22.37 -12.76 -13.40
CA GLN A 188 21.01 -12.39 -13.01
C GLN A 188 20.17 -13.59 -12.56
N VAL A 189 20.31 -14.74 -13.23
CA VAL A 189 19.65 -15.99 -12.80
C VAL A 189 20.18 -16.42 -11.44
N ARG A 190 21.51 -16.43 -11.22
CA ARG A 190 22.09 -16.72 -9.88
C ARG A 190 21.55 -15.77 -8.82
N ARG A 191 21.49 -14.47 -9.12
CA ARG A 191 20.98 -13.45 -8.21
C ARG A 191 19.49 -13.64 -7.92
N GLY A 192 18.68 -13.95 -8.94
CA GLY A 192 17.25 -14.24 -8.81
C GLY A 192 16.99 -15.44 -7.91
N LEU A 193 17.70 -16.56 -8.14
CA LEU A 193 17.63 -17.75 -7.29
C LEU A 193 18.02 -17.42 -5.85
N LYS A 194 19.12 -16.70 -5.64
CA LYS A 194 19.58 -16.28 -4.31
C LYS A 194 18.53 -15.41 -3.61
N MET A 195 17.97 -14.43 -4.30
CA MET A 195 16.95 -13.54 -3.74
C MET A 195 15.66 -14.26 -3.38
N ALA A 196 15.19 -15.16 -4.24
CA ALA A 196 14.01 -15.98 -3.98
C ALA A 196 14.20 -16.87 -2.75
N LYS A 197 15.33 -17.59 -2.67
CA LYS A 197 15.69 -18.44 -1.51
C LYS A 197 15.83 -17.63 -0.22
N ASN A 198 16.49 -16.48 -0.28
CA ASN A 198 16.65 -15.61 0.88
C ASN A 198 15.30 -15.11 1.39
N ARG A 199 14.40 -14.69 0.48
CA ARG A 199 13.04 -14.27 0.85
C ARG A 199 12.27 -15.43 1.50
N HIS A 200 12.34 -16.62 0.93
CA HIS A 200 11.69 -17.80 1.49
C HIS A 200 12.20 -18.13 2.89
N ASN A 201 13.52 -18.15 3.09
CA ASN A 201 14.13 -18.43 4.39
C ASN A 201 13.81 -17.36 5.44
N GLN A 202 13.77 -16.09 5.04
CA GLN A 202 13.34 -15.00 5.91
C GLN A 202 11.88 -15.17 6.35
N ASN A 203 10.99 -15.52 5.41
CA ASN A 203 9.60 -15.78 5.72
C ASN A 203 9.43 -17.00 6.63
N LEU A 204 10.14 -18.09 6.38
CA LEU A 204 10.16 -19.27 7.25
C LEU A 204 10.62 -18.92 8.67
N SER A 205 11.71 -18.16 8.80
CA SER A 205 12.22 -17.75 10.12
C SER A 205 11.22 -16.87 10.86
N ARG A 206 10.57 -15.92 10.16
CA ARG A 206 9.53 -15.06 10.73
C ARG A 206 8.32 -15.88 11.18
N ASN A 207 7.85 -16.82 10.35
CA ASN A 207 6.72 -17.68 10.69
C ASN A 207 7.01 -18.54 11.92
N ARG A 208 8.19 -19.16 12.00
CA ARG A 208 8.61 -19.95 13.18
C ARG A 208 8.75 -19.11 14.47
N HIS A 209 9.01 -17.82 14.34
CA HIS A 209 9.06 -16.92 15.49
C HIS A 209 7.64 -16.57 15.96
N MET A 210 6.75 -16.21 15.02
CA MET A 210 5.34 -15.93 15.31
C MET A 210 4.60 -17.14 15.89
N GLU A 211 4.88 -18.34 15.38
CA GLU A 211 4.27 -19.58 15.84
C GLU A 211 4.69 -19.93 17.27
N ARG A 212 5.96 -19.70 17.62
CA ARG A 212 6.43 -19.84 19.01
C ARG A 212 5.71 -18.88 19.96
N GLN A 213 5.59 -17.61 19.58
CA GLN A 213 4.85 -16.63 20.39
C GLN A 213 3.38 -17.01 20.58
N ARG A 214 2.73 -17.57 19.55
CA ARG A 214 1.35 -18.05 19.64
C ARG A 214 1.20 -19.23 20.60
N LEU A 215 2.11 -20.20 20.52
CA LEU A 215 2.10 -21.35 21.43
C LEU A 215 2.37 -20.94 22.89
N GLU A 216 3.30 -19.99 23.10
CA GLU A 216 3.56 -19.41 24.43
C GLU A 216 2.31 -18.71 25.00
N GLN A 217 1.60 -17.93 24.18
CA GLN A 217 0.35 -17.27 24.58
C GLN A 217 -0.78 -18.27 24.86
N GLN A 218 -0.94 -19.32 24.05
CA GLN A 218 -1.94 -20.38 24.26
C GLN A 218 -1.65 -21.18 25.54
N SER A 219 -0.38 -21.51 25.80
CA SER A 219 0.00 -22.20 27.04
C SER A 219 -0.24 -21.34 28.30
N ALA A 220 -0.11 -20.02 28.18
CA ALA A 220 -0.39 -19.09 29.27
C ALA A 220 -1.91 -18.93 29.51
N THR A 221 -2.74 -19.00 28.46
CA THR A 221 -4.21 -18.96 28.61
C THR A 221 -4.78 -20.27 29.15
N ASP A 222 -4.29 -21.42 28.70
CA ASP A 222 -4.76 -22.74 29.17
C ASP A 222 -4.40 -22.97 30.65
N SER A 223 -3.31 -22.36 31.13
CA SER A 223 -2.92 -22.39 32.55
C SER A 223 -3.83 -21.56 33.45
N LEU A 224 -4.64 -20.63 32.90
CA LEU A 224 -5.59 -19.80 33.64
C LEU A 224 -7.01 -20.38 33.66
N GLU A 225 -7.36 -21.27 32.73
CA GLU A 225 -8.67 -21.94 32.69
C GLU A 225 -8.71 -23.28 33.46
N GLY A 226 -7.56 -23.78 33.92
CA GLY A 226 -7.42 -25.04 34.67
C GLY A 226 -7.74 -24.98 36.18
N GLU A 227 -8.05 -23.80 36.73
CA GLU A 227 -8.56 -23.69 38.11
C GLU A 227 -10.09 -23.89 38.12
N GLU A 228 -10.54 -25.13 37.90
CA GLU A 228 -11.89 -25.54 38.32
C GLU A 228 -11.97 -25.40 39.85
N ILE A 229 -12.71 -24.38 40.29
CA ILE A 229 -13.13 -24.18 41.67
C ILE A 229 -13.89 -25.43 42.11
N ILE A 230 -13.22 -26.34 42.83
CA ILE A 230 -13.89 -27.44 43.56
C ILE A 230 -14.75 -26.77 44.64
N PRO A 231 -16.09 -26.84 44.58
CA PRO A 231 -16.92 -26.32 45.65
C PRO A 231 -16.70 -27.17 46.90
N GLU A 232 -16.14 -26.56 47.95
CA GLU A 232 -16.09 -27.16 49.28
C GLU A 232 -17.50 -27.50 49.73
N GLY A 233 -17.80 -28.80 49.83
CA GLY A 233 -18.97 -29.28 50.54
C GLY A 233 -19.72 -30.40 49.87
N PHE A 234 -19.15 -31.62 49.86
CA PHE A 234 -19.96 -32.84 49.81
C PHE A 234 -19.23 -33.99 50.51
N ILE A 235 -19.02 -33.85 51.82
CA ILE A 235 -18.86 -35.03 52.69
C ILE A 235 -20.28 -35.54 52.93
N LYS A 236 -20.69 -36.59 52.20
CA LYS A 236 -21.79 -37.46 52.63
C LYS A 236 -21.21 -38.83 52.94
N THR A 237 -21.12 -39.10 54.23
CA THR A 237 -21.03 -40.43 54.83
C THR A 237 -22.29 -41.23 54.49
N GLU A 238 -22.17 -42.35 53.80
CA GLU A 238 -23.19 -43.39 53.79
C GLU A 238 -22.52 -44.78 53.87
N GLU A 239 -22.58 -45.32 55.08
CA GLU A 239 -22.88 -46.69 55.48
C GLU A 239 -22.49 -47.85 54.54
N ILE A 240 -21.46 -48.58 54.98
CA ILE A 240 -21.18 -49.95 54.53
C ILE A 240 -22.11 -50.88 55.31
N PHE A 241 -23.17 -51.38 54.67
CA PHE A 241 -23.86 -52.58 55.13
C PHE A 241 -23.11 -53.83 54.65
N PHE A 242 -22.76 -54.70 55.60
CA PHE A 242 -22.34 -56.08 55.37
C PHE A 242 -23.53 -57.03 55.58
N GLU A 243 -23.53 -58.09 54.76
CA GLU A 243 -24.43 -59.25 54.66
C GLU A 243 -25.67 -59.13 53.76
#